data_AF-A0ABD3MYZ3-F1
#
_entry.id   AF-A0ABD3MYZ3-F1
#
_cell.length_a   1.000
_cell.length_b   1.000
_cell.length_c   1.000
_cell.angle_alpha   90.00
_cell.angle_beta   90.00
_cell.angle_gamma   90.00
#
_symmetry.space_group_name_H-M   'P 1'
#
loop_
_entity.id
_entity.type
_entity.pdbx_description
1 polymer ?
#
loop_
_entity_poly.entity_id
_entity_poly.type
_entity_poly.pdbx_seq_one_letter_code
_entity_poly.pdbx_strand_id
1 'polypeptide(L)'
;MMSSSQLKMAQITEKEASSAINKVVLALQKDKEANLELGKLVKTNNVLGFGSPRPGIIAVRFNASFQKQGMGRSSVPLSFGLGQSNKAEGRGTMVGQVKASVDEKSGKVLEVSVFRDLGYGRSFTMKI
;
A
#
# COMPACT_ATOMS: atom_id res chain seq x y z
N MET A 1 -16.72 38.74 -13.30
CA MET A 1 -15.50 38.00 -13.64
C MET A 1 -15.30 36.91 -12.58
N MET A 2 -15.76 35.69 -12.84
CA MET A 2 -15.50 34.56 -11.95
C MET A 2 -14.15 33.95 -12.35
N SER A 3 -13.16 34.10 -11.48
CA SER A 3 -11.84 33.48 -11.64
C SER A 3 -12.01 31.97 -11.54
N SER A 4 -11.99 31.29 -12.69
CA SER A 4 -11.88 29.85 -12.77
C SER A 4 -10.51 29.44 -12.22
N SER A 5 -10.44 29.12 -10.93
CA SER A 5 -9.27 28.47 -10.33
C SER A 5 -9.07 27.14 -11.02
N GLN A 6 -8.25 27.12 -12.07
CA GLN A 6 -7.68 25.89 -12.61
C GLN A 6 -6.92 25.25 -11.45
N LEU A 7 -7.50 24.19 -10.88
CA LEU A 7 -6.80 23.22 -10.05
C LEU A 7 -5.68 22.64 -10.92
N LYS A 8 -4.54 23.31 -10.97
CA LYS A 8 -3.28 22.72 -11.41
C LYS A 8 -2.94 21.67 -10.36
N MET A 9 -3.53 20.48 -10.48
CA MET A 9 -2.95 19.28 -9.90
C MET A 9 -1.50 19.30 -10.36
N ALA A 10 -0.55 19.53 -9.47
CA ALA A 10 0.85 19.57 -9.88
C ALA A 10 1.15 18.22 -10.53
N GLN A 11 1.42 18.26 -11.84
CA GLN A 11 1.74 17.09 -12.62
C GLN A 11 3.11 16.63 -12.15
N ILE A 12 3.11 15.69 -11.22
CA ILE A 12 4.33 14.99 -10.85
C ILE A 12 4.73 14.07 -12.00
N THR A 13 6.03 13.90 -12.16
CA THR A 13 6.59 13.03 -13.18
C THR A 13 6.55 11.56 -12.75
N GLU A 14 6.61 10.64 -13.71
CA GLU A 14 6.74 9.20 -13.43
C GLU A 14 7.99 8.88 -12.59
N LYS A 15 9.07 9.67 -12.76
CA LYS A 15 10.31 9.53 -12.01
C LYS A 15 10.13 9.86 -10.53
N GLU A 16 9.42 10.95 -10.24
CA GLU A 16 9.08 11.34 -8.86
C GLU A 16 8.14 10.33 -8.21
N ALA A 17 7.13 9.88 -8.95
CA ALA A 17 6.23 8.83 -8.50
C ALA A 17 6.99 7.54 -8.16
N SER A 18 7.91 7.11 -9.03
CA SER A 18 8.75 5.93 -8.81
C SER A 18 9.66 6.08 -7.58
N SER A 19 10.25 7.26 -7.38
CA SER A 19 11.04 7.56 -6.19
C SER A 19 10.19 7.49 -4.92
N ALA A 20 8.99 8.07 -4.93
CA ALA A 20 8.05 8.02 -3.81
C ALA A 20 7.61 6.58 -3.50
N ILE A 21 7.29 5.78 -4.53
CA ILE A 21 6.95 4.35 -4.37
C ILE A 21 8.10 3.60 -3.70
N ASN A 22 9.35 3.81 -4.13
CA ASN A 22 10.51 3.15 -3.52
C ASN A 22 10.65 3.51 -2.04
N LYS A 23 10.42 4.77 -1.66
CA LYS A 23 10.45 5.19 -0.25
C LYS A 23 9.36 4.50 0.57
N VAL A 24 8.14 4.41 0.01
CA VAL A 24 7.01 3.69 0.64
C VAL A 24 7.29 2.21 0.79
N VAL A 25 7.84 1.56 -0.25
CA VAL A 25 8.23 0.14 -0.23
C VAL A 25 9.27 -0.13 0.85
N LEU A 26 10.31 0.71 0.92
CA LEU A 26 11.35 0.58 1.95
C LEU A 26 10.80 0.78 3.37
N ALA A 27 9.86 1.71 3.56
CA ALA A 27 9.19 1.89 4.84
C ALA A 27 8.38 0.66 5.24
N LEU A 28 7.55 0.13 4.33
CA LEU A 28 6.76 -1.09 4.56
C LEU A 28 7.64 -2.32 4.83
N GLN A 29 8.79 -2.44 4.15
CA GLN A 29 9.71 -3.55 4.37
C GLN A 29 10.44 -3.47 5.72
N LYS A 30 10.66 -2.27 6.26
CA LYS A 30 11.31 -2.06 7.56
C LYS A 30 10.33 -2.17 8.72
N ASP A 31 9.06 -1.88 8.48
CA ASP A 31 8.05 -1.88 9.53
C ASP A 31 7.73 -3.30 10.02
N LYS A 32 7.80 -3.50 11.34
CA LYS A 32 7.61 -4.82 11.95
C LYS A 32 6.14 -5.22 11.97
N GLU A 33 5.23 -4.28 12.19
CA GLU A 33 3.78 -4.54 12.22
C GLU A 33 3.30 -4.91 10.81
N ALA A 34 3.73 -4.18 9.79
CA ALA A 34 3.44 -4.46 8.38
C ALA A 34 3.92 -5.86 7.96
N ASN A 35 5.16 -6.22 8.32
CA ASN A 35 5.69 -7.55 8.01
C ASN A 35 4.96 -8.67 8.75
N LEU A 36 4.47 -8.43 9.96
CA LEU A 36 3.71 -9.41 10.75
C LEU A 36 2.30 -9.60 10.19
N GLU A 37 1.62 -8.49 9.84
CA GLU A 37 0.25 -8.51 9.36
C GLU A 37 0.16 -8.93 7.88
N LEU A 38 0.92 -8.25 7.01
CA LEU A 38 0.86 -8.43 5.57
C LEU A 38 1.83 -9.50 5.05
N GLY A 39 2.94 -9.72 5.75
CA GLY A 39 4.07 -10.51 5.26
C GLY A 39 5.12 -9.64 4.54
N LYS A 40 6.16 -10.30 4.02
CA LYS A 40 7.26 -9.61 3.36
C LYS A 40 6.82 -9.08 1.99
N LEU A 41 6.99 -7.79 1.73
CA LEU A 41 6.75 -7.22 0.41
C LEU A 41 7.75 -7.80 -0.60
N VAL A 42 7.26 -8.52 -1.61
CA VAL A 42 8.06 -9.21 -2.64
C VAL A 42 8.15 -8.40 -3.92
N LYS A 43 7.04 -7.81 -4.36
CA LYS A 43 6.98 -7.13 -5.66
C LYS A 43 5.98 -5.97 -5.66
N THR A 44 6.34 -4.88 -6.29
CA THR A 44 5.40 -3.85 -6.78
C THR A 44 4.94 -4.22 -8.19
N ASN A 45 3.63 -4.33 -8.40
CA ASN A 45 3.06 -4.83 -9.64
C ASN A 45 2.72 -3.69 -10.60
N ASN A 46 1.68 -2.92 -10.29
CA ASN A 46 1.12 -1.91 -11.19
C ASN A 46 0.93 -0.59 -10.44
N VAL A 47 1.36 0.51 -11.04
CA VAL A 47 1.04 1.86 -10.56
C VAL A 47 -0.34 2.23 -11.09
N LEU A 48 -1.30 2.40 -10.19
CA LEU A 48 -2.70 2.72 -10.52
C LEU A 48 -2.92 4.22 -10.72
N GLY A 49 -2.06 5.04 -10.13
CA GLY A 49 -2.12 6.48 -10.28
C GLY A 49 -1.19 7.19 -9.30
N PHE A 50 -0.83 8.41 -9.64
CA PHE A 50 0.02 9.26 -8.83
C PHE A 50 -0.37 10.74 -9.07
N GLY A 51 -0.18 11.59 -8.08
CA GLY A 51 -0.46 13.03 -8.20
C GLY A 51 0.05 13.82 -7.00
N SER A 52 -0.12 15.13 -7.03
CA SER A 52 0.14 16.00 -5.88
C SER A 52 -1.19 16.58 -5.36
N PRO A 53 -1.81 15.95 -4.34
CA PRO A 53 -3.11 16.40 -3.84
C PRO A 53 -3.01 17.74 -3.10
N ARG A 54 -1.82 18.07 -2.58
CA ARG A 54 -1.49 19.32 -1.88
C ARG A 54 -0.05 19.70 -2.21
N PRO A 55 0.29 21.00 -2.24
CA PRO A 55 1.67 21.45 -2.45
C PRO A 55 2.64 20.77 -1.48
N GLY A 56 3.75 20.23 -2.00
CA GLY A 56 4.76 19.55 -1.19
C GLY A 56 4.44 18.09 -0.82
N ILE A 57 3.31 17.53 -1.30
CA ILE A 57 2.95 16.13 -1.05
C ILE A 57 2.81 15.41 -2.38
N ILE A 58 3.45 14.24 -2.46
CA ILE A 58 3.30 13.27 -3.53
C ILE A 58 2.39 12.14 -3.02
N ALA A 59 1.26 11.92 -3.68
CA ALA A 59 0.41 10.77 -3.45
C ALA A 59 0.62 9.72 -4.54
N VAL A 60 0.79 8.47 -4.11
CA VAL A 60 0.96 7.31 -5.00
C VAL A 60 -0.02 6.21 -4.66
N ARG A 61 -0.48 5.53 -5.69
CA ARG A 61 -1.37 4.37 -5.59
C ARG A 61 -0.84 3.27 -6.48
N PHE A 62 -0.55 2.12 -5.89
CA PHE A 62 0.02 0.98 -6.62
C PHE A 62 -0.37 -0.35 -5.99
N ASN A 63 -0.33 -1.42 -6.77
CA ASN A 63 -0.52 -2.78 -6.28
C ASN A 63 0.83 -3.37 -5.84
N ALA A 64 0.83 -4.07 -4.71
CA ALA A 64 1.99 -4.77 -4.18
C ALA A 64 1.63 -6.20 -3.78
N SER A 65 2.55 -7.12 -4.04
CA SER A 65 2.47 -8.51 -3.59
C SER A 65 3.26 -8.70 -2.31
N PHE A 66 2.59 -9.22 -1.29
CA PHE A 66 3.17 -9.57 0.00
C PHE A 66 3.17 -11.09 0.17
N GLN A 67 4.25 -11.64 0.69
CA GLN A 67 4.40 -13.06 0.95
C GLN A 67 4.54 -13.28 2.45
N LYS A 68 3.53 -13.91 3.05
CA LYS A 68 3.53 -14.24 4.47
C LYS A 68 4.26 -15.56 4.69
N GLN A 69 5.43 -15.48 5.31
CA GLN A 69 6.22 -16.64 5.72
C GLN A 69 5.78 -17.04 7.14
N GLY A 70 5.35 -18.29 7.33
CA GLY A 70 4.92 -18.80 8.64
C GLY A 70 4.81 -20.32 8.65
N MET A 71 4.88 -20.95 9.83
CA MET A 71 4.68 -22.40 10.04
C MET A 71 3.21 -22.85 9.92
N GLY A 72 2.28 -21.95 9.62
CA GLY A 72 0.88 -22.30 9.38
C GLY A 72 0.72 -23.10 8.08
N ARG A 73 0.00 -24.22 8.14
CA ARG A 73 -0.43 -24.97 6.95
C ARG A 73 -1.09 -23.98 5.98
N SER A 74 -0.82 -24.13 4.68
CA SER A 74 -1.57 -23.47 3.61
C SER A 74 -3.05 -23.49 4.01
N SER A 75 -3.71 -22.34 4.08
CA SER A 75 -5.07 -22.24 4.62
C SER A 75 -5.95 -23.18 3.83
N VAL A 76 -6.25 -24.34 4.41
CA VAL A 76 -7.16 -25.32 3.82
C VAL A 76 -8.50 -24.61 3.80
N PRO A 77 -9.13 -24.41 2.63
CA PRO A 77 -10.46 -23.83 2.58
C PRO A 77 -11.38 -24.72 3.41
N LEU A 78 -11.85 -24.21 4.55
CA LEU A 78 -12.89 -24.90 5.30
C LEU A 78 -14.14 -24.96 4.42
N SER A 79 -14.79 -26.12 4.40
CA SER A 79 -16.05 -26.34 3.71
C SER A 79 -17.03 -25.21 4.03
N PHE A 80 -17.70 -24.70 2.98
CA PHE A 80 -18.68 -23.61 2.98
C PHE A 80 -19.35 -23.32 4.33
N GLY A 81 -19.23 -22.08 4.82
CA GLY A 81 -20.17 -21.51 5.80
C GLY A 81 -19.61 -20.98 7.11
N LEU A 82 -18.32 -21.19 7.43
CA LEU A 82 -17.73 -20.66 8.67
C LEU A 82 -16.51 -19.81 8.33
N GLY A 83 -16.66 -18.49 8.51
CA GLY A 83 -15.66 -17.49 8.21
C GLY A 83 -14.27 -17.81 8.78
N GLN A 84 -13.24 -17.31 8.11
CA GLN A 84 -11.85 -17.57 8.49
C GLN A 84 -11.56 -17.09 9.92
N SER A 85 -11.22 -18.05 10.79
CA SER A 85 -10.75 -17.77 12.15
C SER A 85 -9.42 -17.01 12.12
N ASN A 86 -9.34 -15.90 12.87
CA ASN A 86 -8.21 -14.98 13.00
C ASN A 86 -6.86 -15.57 13.49
N LYS A 87 -6.70 -16.89 13.57
CA LYS A 87 -5.49 -17.55 14.09
C LYS A 87 -4.65 -18.29 13.03
N ALA A 88 -5.11 -18.38 11.79
CA ALA A 88 -4.42 -19.10 10.73
C ALA A 88 -4.60 -18.45 9.35
N GLU A 89 -4.17 -17.18 9.18
CA GLU A 89 -3.89 -16.70 7.83
C GLU A 89 -2.76 -17.55 7.25
N GLY A 90 -3.11 -18.43 6.31
CA GLY A 90 -2.22 -19.42 5.74
C GLY A 90 -1.05 -18.80 4.99
N ARG A 91 -0.02 -19.62 4.73
CA ARG A 91 1.02 -19.31 3.75
C ARG A 91 0.39 -18.90 2.44
N GLY A 92 0.87 -17.81 1.85
CA GLY A 92 0.35 -17.37 0.56
C GLY A 92 0.94 -16.05 0.10
N THR A 93 0.74 -15.79 -1.19
CA THR A 93 0.96 -14.49 -1.81
C THR A 93 -0.36 -13.74 -1.76
N MET A 94 -0.33 -12.55 -1.20
CA MET A 94 -1.45 -11.62 -1.15
C MET A 94 -1.14 -10.44 -2.04
N VAL A 95 -2.13 -9.97 -2.81
CA VAL A 95 -2.02 -8.71 -3.55
C VAL A 95 -2.83 -7.65 -2.83
N GLY A 96 -2.15 -6.60 -2.37
CA GLY A 96 -2.76 -5.44 -1.73
C GLY A 96 -2.61 -4.19 -2.59
N GLN A 97 -3.62 -3.34 -2.54
CA GLN A 97 -3.54 -2.00 -3.12
C GLN A 97 -2.97 -1.05 -2.06
N VAL A 98 -1.83 -0.45 -2.34
CA VAL A 98 -1.18 0.55 -1.48
C VAL A 98 -1.65 1.94 -1.89
N LYS A 99 -2.08 2.74 -0.91
CA LYS A 99 -2.27 4.18 -1.02
C LYS A 99 -1.31 4.84 -0.05
N ALA A 100 -0.47 5.74 -0.53
CA ALA A 100 0.51 6.40 0.30
C ALA A 100 0.71 7.86 -0.07
N SER A 101 1.15 8.63 0.90
CA SER A 101 1.57 10.02 0.75
C SER A 101 2.99 10.20 1.26
N VAL A 102 3.79 10.95 0.52
CA VAL A 102 5.20 11.20 0.80
C VAL A 102 5.44 12.71 0.69
N ASP A 103 6.19 13.27 1.63
CA ASP A 103 6.65 14.65 1.56
C ASP A 103 7.67 14.79 0.42
N GLU A 104 7.41 15.73 -0.49
CA GLU A 104 8.18 15.93 -1.72
C GLU A 104 9.64 16.32 -1.44
N LYS A 105 9.87 17.16 -0.42
CA LYS A 105 11.20 17.71 -0.11
C LYS A 105 12.07 16.74 0.69
N SER A 106 11.51 16.20 1.77
CA SER A 106 12.22 15.31 2.69
C SER A 106 12.19 13.84 2.26
N GLY A 107 11.21 13.46 1.43
CA GLY A 107 10.95 12.05 1.15
C GLY A 107 10.37 11.27 2.31
N LYS A 108 9.99 11.95 3.41
CA LYS A 108 9.37 11.28 4.55
C LYS A 108 8.01 10.74 4.13
N VAL A 109 7.78 9.46 4.40
CA VAL A 109 6.46 8.87 4.21
C VAL A 109 5.53 9.48 5.26
N LEU A 110 4.41 10.03 4.84
CA LEU A 110 3.44 10.75 5.69
C LEU A 110 2.24 9.86 6.06
N GLU A 111 1.77 9.07 5.10
CA GLU A 111 0.69 8.11 5.30
C GLU A 111 0.91 6.88 4.41
N VAL A 112 0.61 5.68 4.92
CA VAL A 112 0.56 4.45 4.12
C VAL A 112 -0.60 3.60 4.59
N SER A 113 -1.46 3.21 3.65
CA SER A 113 -2.51 2.23 3.87
C SER A 113 -2.47 1.16 2.79
N VAL A 114 -2.54 -0.10 3.21
CA VAL A 114 -2.57 -1.27 2.34
C VAL A 114 -3.94 -1.92 2.44
N PHE A 115 -4.67 -1.88 1.34
CA PHE A 115 -6.00 -2.46 1.21
C PHE A 115 -5.90 -3.89 0.68
N ARG A 116 -6.35 -4.86 1.48
CA ARG A 116 -6.40 -6.27 1.08
C ARG A 116 -7.64 -6.50 0.21
N ASP A 117 -7.58 -7.51 -0.66
CA ASP A 117 -8.72 -7.95 -1.50
C ASP A 117 -9.37 -6.83 -2.34
N LEU A 118 -8.55 -6.04 -3.03
CA LEU A 118 -9.00 -4.93 -3.90
C LEU A 118 -9.84 -3.86 -3.18
N GLY A 119 -9.76 -3.77 -1.84
CA GLY A 119 -10.43 -2.72 -1.05
C GLY A 119 -11.79 -3.07 -0.48
N TYR A 120 -12.28 -4.31 -0.66
CA TYR A 120 -13.50 -4.80 -0.02
C TYR A 120 -13.25 -5.51 1.34
N GLY A 121 -11.98 -5.64 1.73
CA GLY A 121 -11.56 -6.35 2.95
C GLY A 121 -10.91 -5.45 4.00
N ARG A 122 -9.99 -6.05 4.76
CA ARG A 122 -9.22 -5.39 5.83
C ARG A 122 -8.19 -4.43 5.25
N SER A 123 -8.01 -3.28 5.87
CA SER A 123 -6.93 -2.35 5.56
C SER A 123 -5.92 -2.30 6.69
N PHE A 124 -4.64 -2.43 6.36
CA PHE A 124 -3.54 -2.13 7.27
C PHE A 124 -3.12 -0.67 7.08
N THR A 125 -3.09 0.10 8.15
CA THR A 125 -2.55 1.47 8.14
C THR A 125 -1.29 1.50 8.97
N MET A 126 -0.18 1.85 8.33
CA MET A 126 1.11 1.95 9.00
C MET A 126 1.12 3.20 9.88
N LYS A 127 1.50 3.06 11.15
CA LYS A 127 1.77 4.20 12.03
C LYS A 127 3.10 4.81 11.63
N ILE A 128 3.15 6.13 11.48
CA ILE A 128 4.29 6.88 10.92
C ILE A 128 4.94 7.75 11.98
#